data_AF-A0A088FKR3-F1
#
_entry.id   AF-A0A088FKR3-F1
#
_cell.length_a   1.000
_cell.length_b   1.000
_cell.length_c   1.000
_cell.angle_alpha   90.00
_cell.angle_beta   90.00
_cell.angle_gamma   90.00
#
_symmetry.space_group_name_H-M   'P 1'
#
loop_
_entity.id
_entity.type
_entity.pdbx_description
1 polymer ?
#
loop_
_entity_poly.entity_id
_entity_poly.type
_entity_poly.pdbx_seq_one_letter_code
_entity_poly.pdbx_strand_id
1 'polypeptide(L)'
;RVDGIEWDMNVSMKFKKGDTEISYAEYYKTQYNVAIRDPNQPLLMSRPKKKDIRQGGLEVIHLVPELCTVTGLSDDQRSDFHTMKALAEHTKQGPEKRVQALTNFMRRICSNKEAVELMSQWGLRFDKELISLEGRALPPEQILFGEQRKVSAGQFASWDNELRNCKLLRCIELRSWHLICHEKDEGTANMLIQKMCQVSRSLAFNVSRPQLISLRNDRFDEFRRAIQEIAKKSPNCQLIMCLLPSNRKDRYDGIKKLCCVELPIPTQVVLAKTLSKPQRVMSVATKI
;
A
#
# COMPACT_ATOMS: atom_id res chain seq x y z
N ARG A 1 -1.81 -24.35 -3.31
CA ARG A 1 -1.07 -23.28 -4.03
C ARG A 1 -0.86 -23.80 -5.44
N VAL A 2 -1.03 -23.00 -6.47
CA VAL A 2 -0.70 -23.48 -7.82
C VAL A 2 0.82 -23.38 -8.00
N ASP A 3 1.47 -24.51 -8.25
CA ASP A 3 2.91 -24.64 -8.42
C ASP A 3 3.31 -24.84 -9.89
N GLY A 4 2.36 -25.20 -10.75
CA GLY A 4 2.57 -25.36 -12.20
C GLY A 4 1.27 -25.56 -12.96
N ILE A 5 1.37 -25.64 -14.28
CA ILE A 5 0.28 -25.99 -15.19
C ILE A 5 0.75 -27.17 -16.02
N GLU A 6 -0.06 -28.23 -16.04
CA GLU A 6 0.14 -29.42 -16.87
C GLU A 6 -0.62 -29.24 -18.18
N TRP A 7 0.10 -28.77 -19.20
CA TRP A 7 -0.47 -28.47 -20.52
C TRP A 7 -0.79 -29.72 -21.34
N ASP A 8 -0.07 -30.81 -21.07
CA ASP A 8 -0.25 -32.08 -21.78
C ASP A 8 -1.35 -32.95 -21.18
N MET A 9 -1.95 -32.52 -20.07
CA MET A 9 -3.06 -33.22 -19.40
C MET A 9 -4.38 -32.50 -19.59
N ASN A 10 -5.48 -33.26 -19.58
CA ASN A 10 -6.83 -32.70 -19.63
C ASN A 10 -7.80 -33.53 -18.76
N VAL A 11 -9.05 -33.06 -18.67
CA VAL A 11 -10.04 -33.63 -17.74
C VAL A 11 -10.57 -35.01 -18.15
N SER A 12 -10.30 -35.44 -19.38
CA SER A 12 -10.64 -36.79 -19.87
C SER A 12 -9.60 -37.84 -19.45
N MET A 13 -8.41 -37.41 -19.06
CA MET A 13 -7.38 -38.29 -18.53
C MET A 13 -7.79 -38.88 -17.17
N LYS A 14 -7.27 -40.06 -16.87
CA LYS A 14 -7.60 -40.82 -15.66
C LYS A 14 -6.52 -40.71 -14.60
N PHE A 15 -6.94 -40.84 -13.35
CA PHE A 15 -6.06 -41.00 -12.20
C PHE A 15 -6.56 -42.14 -11.32
N LYS A 16 -5.65 -42.69 -10.50
CA LYS A 16 -5.97 -43.78 -9.58
C LYS A 16 -6.71 -43.26 -8.34
N LYS A 17 -7.93 -43.75 -8.10
CA LYS A 17 -8.75 -43.49 -6.92
C LYS A 17 -8.93 -44.81 -6.15
N GLY A 18 -8.09 -45.04 -5.15
CA GLY A 18 -8.05 -46.35 -4.48
C GLY A 18 -7.60 -47.43 -5.45
N ASP A 19 -8.43 -48.44 -5.69
CA ASP A 19 -8.13 -49.55 -6.63
C ASP A 19 -8.70 -49.35 -8.03
N THR A 20 -9.43 -48.26 -8.28
CA THR A 20 -10.04 -47.98 -9.59
C THR A 20 -9.40 -46.78 -10.27
N GLU A 21 -9.51 -46.73 -11.60
CA GLU A 21 -9.17 -45.55 -12.39
C GLU A 21 -10.42 -44.81 -12.82
N ILE A 22 -10.41 -43.50 -12.68
CA ILE A 22 -11.53 -42.61 -13.01
C ILE A 22 -11.00 -41.36 -13.69
N SER A 23 -11.74 -40.82 -14.66
CA SER A 23 -11.35 -39.53 -15.27
C SER A 23 -11.59 -38.37 -14.30
N TYR A 24 -10.89 -37.25 -14.49
CA TYR A 24 -11.18 -36.05 -13.68
C TYR A 24 -12.65 -35.60 -13.87
N ALA A 25 -13.16 -35.64 -15.10
CA ALA A 25 -14.56 -35.30 -15.39
C ALA A 25 -15.55 -36.21 -14.66
N GLU A 26 -15.36 -37.53 -14.71
CA GLU A 26 -16.21 -38.49 -14.00
C GLU A 26 -16.10 -38.34 -12.48
N TYR A 27 -14.90 -38.10 -11.96
CA TYR A 27 -14.68 -37.88 -10.53
C TYR A 27 -15.46 -36.67 -10.01
N TYR A 28 -15.35 -35.51 -10.67
CA TYR A 28 -16.07 -34.31 -10.24
C TYR A 28 -17.59 -34.47 -10.39
N LYS A 29 -18.04 -35.20 -11.41
CA LYS A 29 -19.47 -35.49 -11.59
C LYS A 29 -20.02 -36.45 -10.55
N THR A 30 -19.29 -37.50 -10.19
CA THR A 30 -19.75 -38.49 -9.22
C THR A 30 -19.64 -38.00 -7.77
N GLN A 31 -18.54 -37.35 -7.41
CA GLN A 31 -18.25 -36.94 -6.04
C GLN A 31 -18.96 -35.64 -5.64
N TYR A 32 -19.08 -34.70 -6.57
CA TYR A 32 -19.57 -33.34 -6.29
C TYR A 32 -20.77 -32.93 -7.16
N ASN A 33 -21.25 -33.80 -8.06
CA ASN A 33 -22.31 -33.50 -9.02
C ASN A 33 -22.01 -32.29 -9.94
N VAL A 34 -20.74 -32.07 -10.27
CA VAL A 34 -20.29 -30.97 -11.14
C VAL A 34 -19.93 -31.50 -12.53
N ALA A 35 -20.54 -30.94 -13.57
CA ALA A 35 -20.19 -31.23 -14.96
C ALA A 35 -19.17 -30.20 -15.47
N ILE A 36 -18.03 -30.68 -15.96
CA ILE A 36 -16.98 -29.85 -16.57
C ILE A 36 -17.37 -29.55 -18.01
N ARG A 37 -17.28 -28.28 -18.42
CA ARG A 37 -17.76 -27.82 -19.74
C ARG A 37 -16.68 -27.90 -20.80
N ASP A 38 -15.46 -27.53 -20.46
CA ASP A 38 -14.33 -27.57 -21.40
C ASP A 38 -13.51 -28.86 -21.19
N PRO A 39 -13.62 -29.87 -22.08
CA PRO A 39 -12.87 -31.11 -21.95
C PRO A 39 -11.38 -30.97 -22.27
N ASN A 40 -10.97 -29.88 -22.94
CA ASN A 40 -9.61 -29.67 -23.43
C ASN A 40 -8.78 -28.75 -22.54
N GLN A 41 -9.36 -28.23 -21.46
CA GLN A 41 -8.63 -27.37 -20.53
C GLN A 41 -7.45 -28.13 -19.88
N PRO A 42 -6.30 -27.46 -19.68
CA PRO A 42 -5.17 -28.05 -18.97
C PRO A 42 -5.49 -28.28 -17.49
N LEU A 43 -4.61 -28.96 -16.77
CA LEU A 43 -4.75 -29.13 -15.31
C LEU A 43 -3.79 -28.22 -14.54
N LEU A 44 -4.21 -27.71 -13.39
CA LEU A 44 -3.34 -26.99 -12.47
C LEU A 44 -2.64 -27.99 -11.54
N MET A 45 -1.33 -27.83 -11.35
CA MET A 45 -0.54 -28.63 -10.42
C MET A 45 -0.42 -27.91 -9.08
N SER A 46 -0.71 -28.62 -7.98
CA SER A 46 -0.41 -28.20 -6.60
C SER A 46 0.39 -29.30 -5.92
N ARG A 47 1.56 -28.96 -5.36
CA ARG A 47 2.40 -29.90 -4.60
C ARG A 47 2.17 -29.69 -3.10
N PRO A 48 1.65 -30.70 -2.38
CA PRO A 48 1.51 -30.63 -0.94
C PRO A 48 2.86 -30.46 -0.23
N LYS A 49 2.84 -30.04 1.04
CA LYS A 49 4.08 -29.93 1.81
C LYS A 49 4.65 -31.33 2.06
N LYS A 50 5.97 -31.44 2.20
CA LYS A 50 6.66 -32.73 2.51
C LYS A 50 6.06 -33.47 3.71
N LYS A 51 5.51 -32.75 4.69
CA LYS A 51 4.83 -33.33 5.86
C LYS A 51 3.58 -34.12 5.45
N ASP A 52 2.79 -33.58 4.52
CA ASP A 52 1.51 -34.16 4.10
C ASP A 52 1.74 -35.41 3.23
N ILE A 53 2.76 -35.38 2.38
CA ILE A 53 3.20 -36.53 1.58
C ILE A 53 3.62 -37.69 2.50
N ARG A 54 4.40 -37.41 3.55
CA ARG A 54 4.83 -38.42 4.54
C ARG A 54 3.67 -39.05 5.33
N GLN A 55 2.52 -38.38 5.39
CA GLN A 55 1.30 -38.90 6.02
C GLN A 55 0.41 -39.68 5.04
N GLY A 56 0.94 -40.04 3.86
CA GLY A 56 0.20 -40.76 2.82
C GLY A 56 -0.56 -39.87 1.85
N GLY A 57 -0.29 -38.55 1.86
CA GLY A 57 -0.84 -37.61 0.88
C GLY A 57 -0.22 -37.81 -0.52
N LEU A 58 -0.96 -37.39 -1.55
CA LEU A 58 -0.49 -37.42 -2.93
C LEU A 58 0.74 -36.51 -3.11
N GLU A 59 1.70 -36.96 -3.94
CA GLU A 59 2.87 -36.13 -4.29
C GLU A 59 2.47 -34.91 -5.14
N VAL A 60 1.47 -35.10 -6.00
CA VAL A 60 0.94 -34.08 -6.91
C VAL A 60 -0.58 -34.12 -6.88
N ILE A 61 -1.20 -32.95 -6.73
CA ILE A 61 -2.64 -32.77 -6.85
C ILE A 61 -2.92 -32.00 -8.13
N HIS A 62 -3.72 -32.61 -9.02
CA HIS A 62 -4.24 -31.93 -10.20
C HIS A 62 -5.59 -31.32 -9.91
N LEU A 63 -5.77 -30.06 -10.29
CA LEU A 63 -7.01 -29.30 -10.12
C LEU A 63 -7.50 -28.81 -11.47
N VAL A 64 -8.82 -28.79 -11.66
CA VAL A 64 -9.45 -28.32 -12.90
C VAL A 64 -9.58 -26.80 -12.86
N PRO A 65 -9.00 -26.05 -13.81
CA PRO A 65 -9.05 -24.58 -13.84
C PRO A 65 -10.47 -24.00 -13.78
N GLU A 66 -11.43 -24.59 -14.51
CA GLU A 66 -12.84 -24.16 -14.52
C GLU A 66 -13.49 -24.15 -13.13
N LEU A 67 -12.98 -24.98 -12.21
CA LEU A 67 -13.50 -25.11 -10.84
C LEU A 67 -12.67 -24.33 -9.82
N CYS A 68 -11.64 -23.62 -10.25
CA CYS A 68 -10.75 -22.86 -9.40
C CYS A 68 -11.04 -21.36 -9.51
N THR A 69 -11.06 -20.67 -8.36
CA THR A 69 -11.13 -19.21 -8.31
C THR A 69 -9.83 -18.66 -7.76
N VAL A 70 -9.27 -17.65 -8.44
CA VAL A 70 -8.09 -16.94 -7.94
C VAL A 70 -8.49 -16.19 -6.67
N THR A 71 -7.84 -16.50 -5.56
CA THR A 71 -8.07 -15.84 -4.28
C THR A 71 -7.10 -14.68 -4.07
N GLY A 72 -7.54 -13.65 -3.35
CA GLY A 72 -6.74 -12.46 -3.07
C GLY A 72 -7.02 -11.33 -4.07
N LEU A 73 -6.17 -10.31 -4.02
CA LEU A 73 -6.24 -9.16 -4.92
C LEU A 73 -4.98 -9.14 -5.78
N SER A 74 -5.13 -8.93 -7.09
CA SER A 74 -4.00 -8.66 -7.98
C SER A 74 -3.34 -7.33 -7.63
N ASP A 75 -2.10 -7.13 -8.08
CA ASP A 75 -1.40 -5.87 -7.84
C ASP A 75 -2.11 -4.69 -8.53
N ASP A 76 -2.72 -4.92 -9.69
CA ASP A 76 -3.54 -3.91 -10.38
C ASP A 76 -4.75 -3.51 -9.53
N GLN A 77 -5.48 -4.49 -8.97
CA GLN A 77 -6.62 -4.25 -8.07
C GLN A 77 -6.19 -3.53 -6.80
N ARG A 78 -5.03 -3.87 -6.23
CA ARG A 78 -4.47 -3.18 -5.05
C ARG A 78 -4.04 -1.76 -5.36
N SER A 79 -3.56 -1.51 -6.58
CA SER A 79 -3.14 -0.19 -7.02
C SER A 79 -4.31 0.72 -7.40
N ASP A 80 -5.47 0.15 -7.74
CA ASP A 80 -6.69 0.90 -8.00
C ASP A 80 -7.34 1.38 -6.71
N PHE A 81 -7.32 2.70 -6.54
CA PHE A 81 -7.90 3.40 -5.40
C PHE A 81 -9.42 3.16 -5.26
N HIS A 82 -10.15 3.05 -6.37
CA HIS A 82 -11.61 2.88 -6.31
C HIS A 82 -11.98 1.51 -5.77
N THR A 83 -11.35 0.46 -6.33
CA THR A 83 -11.48 -0.92 -5.84
C THR A 83 -11.13 -1.01 -4.36
N MET A 84 -9.97 -0.48 -3.95
CA MET A 84 -9.55 -0.54 -2.54
C MET A 84 -10.43 0.28 -1.60
N LYS A 85 -11.01 1.40 -2.06
CA LYS A 85 -11.95 2.20 -1.27
C LYS A 85 -13.26 1.45 -1.04
N ALA A 86 -13.86 0.89 -2.09
CA ALA A 86 -15.08 0.09 -1.99
C ALA A 86 -14.88 -1.16 -1.10
N LEU A 87 -13.73 -1.82 -1.25
CA LEU A 87 -13.36 -2.95 -0.38
C LEU A 87 -13.20 -2.52 1.08
N ALA A 88 -12.59 -1.35 1.33
CA ALA A 88 -12.41 -0.82 2.68
C ALA A 88 -13.74 -0.53 3.39
N GLU A 89 -14.76 -0.09 2.67
CA GLU A 89 -16.10 0.14 3.24
C GLU A 89 -16.73 -1.15 3.83
N HIS A 90 -16.39 -2.31 3.25
CA HIS A 90 -16.90 -3.61 3.71
C HIS A 90 -15.96 -4.31 4.70
N THR A 91 -14.64 -4.10 4.58
CA THR A 91 -13.63 -4.82 5.37
C THR A 91 -13.17 -4.06 6.62
N LYS A 92 -13.21 -2.72 6.61
CA LYS A 92 -12.82 -1.89 7.75
C LYS A 92 -14.02 -1.65 8.66
N GLN A 93 -14.27 -2.60 9.55
CA GLN A 93 -15.29 -2.45 10.57
C GLN A 93 -14.78 -1.57 11.72
N GLY A 94 -15.60 -0.60 12.12
CA GLY A 94 -15.34 0.21 13.32
C GLY A 94 -15.43 -0.63 14.61
N PRO A 95 -14.91 -0.11 15.74
CA PRO A 95 -14.83 -0.85 17.00
C PRO A 95 -16.17 -1.45 17.46
N GLU A 96 -17.24 -0.66 17.42
CA GLU A 96 -18.59 -1.10 17.85
C GLU A 96 -19.11 -2.27 17.02
N LYS A 97 -19.04 -2.17 15.69
CA LYS A 97 -19.46 -3.26 14.78
C LYS A 97 -18.63 -4.52 15.00
N ARG A 98 -17.33 -4.36 15.28
CA ARG A 98 -16.44 -5.49 15.57
C ARG A 98 -16.80 -6.17 16.89
N VAL A 99 -17.07 -5.41 17.96
CA VAL A 99 -17.55 -5.94 19.23
C VAL A 99 -18.87 -6.69 19.02
N GLN A 100 -19.83 -6.09 18.32
CA GLN A 100 -21.12 -6.73 18.03
C GLN A 100 -20.95 -8.05 17.24
N ALA A 101 -20.07 -8.07 16.24
CA ALA A 101 -19.78 -9.26 15.46
C ALA A 101 -19.18 -10.38 16.33
N LEU A 102 -18.25 -10.06 17.22
CA LEU A 102 -17.64 -11.01 18.16
C LEU A 102 -18.67 -11.56 19.15
N THR A 103 -19.49 -10.70 19.76
CA THR A 103 -20.55 -11.13 20.69
C THR A 103 -21.58 -12.00 19.99
N ASN A 104 -21.97 -11.68 18.75
CA ASN A 104 -22.88 -12.50 17.96
C ASN A 104 -22.27 -13.85 17.58
N PHE A 105 -20.97 -13.88 17.24
CA PHE A 105 -20.24 -15.11 16.97
C PHE A 105 -20.19 -16.02 18.19
N MET A 106 -19.85 -15.48 19.35
CA MET A 106 -19.85 -16.22 20.62
C MET A 106 -21.24 -16.72 20.97
N ARG A 107 -22.29 -15.92 20.79
CA ARG A 107 -23.68 -16.35 21.00
C ARG A 107 -24.03 -17.55 20.11
N ARG A 108 -23.64 -17.53 18.83
CA ARG A 108 -23.89 -18.64 17.89
C ARG A 108 -23.20 -19.92 18.31
N ILE A 109 -21.93 -19.85 18.71
CA ILE A 109 -21.18 -21.02 19.21
C ILE A 109 -21.84 -21.58 20.47
N CYS A 110 -22.12 -20.72 21.45
CA CYS A 110 -22.70 -21.12 22.72
C CYS A 110 -24.16 -21.62 22.61
N SER A 111 -24.86 -21.28 21.53
CA SER A 111 -26.20 -21.83 21.22
C SER A 111 -26.16 -23.14 20.43
N ASN A 112 -25.01 -23.52 19.86
CA ASN A 112 -24.87 -24.74 19.09
C ASN A 112 -24.57 -25.92 20.04
N LYS A 113 -25.51 -26.86 20.13
CA LYS A 113 -25.42 -28.02 21.04
C LYS A 113 -24.20 -28.89 20.77
N GLU A 114 -23.88 -29.18 19.50
CA GLU A 114 -22.74 -30.02 19.13
C GLU A 114 -21.42 -29.37 19.57
N ALA A 115 -21.28 -28.05 19.36
CA ALA A 115 -20.09 -27.32 19.78
C ALA A 115 -19.94 -27.30 21.31
N VAL A 116 -21.03 -27.09 22.04
CA VAL A 116 -21.03 -27.07 23.51
C VAL A 116 -20.73 -28.45 24.09
N GLU A 117 -21.30 -29.51 23.53
CA GLU A 117 -21.05 -30.89 23.95
C GLU A 117 -19.61 -31.29 23.71
N LEU A 118 -19.06 -31.01 22.51
CA LEU A 118 -17.66 -31.25 22.20
C LEU A 118 -16.75 -30.55 23.22
N MET A 119 -16.94 -29.26 23.48
CA MET A 119 -16.12 -28.54 24.46
C MET A 119 -16.24 -29.11 25.88
N SER A 120 -17.45 -29.55 26.27
CA SER A 120 -17.70 -30.12 27.58
C SER A 120 -17.00 -31.47 27.78
N GLN A 121 -16.84 -32.28 26.73
CA GLN A 121 -16.05 -33.53 26.78
C GLN A 121 -14.58 -33.28 27.11
N TRP A 122 -14.05 -32.10 26.75
CA TRP A 122 -12.70 -31.65 27.11
C TRP A 122 -12.64 -30.91 28.46
N GLY A 123 -13.77 -30.77 29.16
CA GLY A 123 -13.87 -29.96 30.38
C GLY A 123 -13.72 -28.45 30.13
N LEU A 124 -13.95 -28.00 28.90
CA LEU A 124 -13.78 -26.60 28.49
C LEU A 124 -15.13 -25.90 28.32
N ARG A 125 -15.14 -24.58 28.52
CA ARG A 125 -16.26 -23.70 28.22
C ARG A 125 -15.77 -22.35 27.71
N PHE A 126 -16.54 -21.72 26.85
CA PHE A 126 -16.27 -20.36 26.42
C PHE A 126 -16.85 -19.34 27.39
N ASP A 127 -16.14 -18.24 27.61
CA ASP A 127 -16.71 -17.04 28.20
C ASP A 127 -17.67 -16.37 27.20
N LYS A 128 -18.75 -15.79 27.71
CA LYS A 128 -19.77 -15.11 26.91
C LYS A 128 -19.46 -13.62 26.75
N GLU A 129 -18.69 -13.07 27.68
CA GLU A 129 -18.32 -11.66 27.69
C GLU A 129 -16.92 -11.47 27.13
N LEU A 130 -16.66 -10.25 26.64
CA LEU A 130 -15.31 -9.87 26.25
C LEU A 130 -14.44 -9.67 27.49
N ILE A 131 -13.16 -10.03 27.37
CA ILE A 131 -12.19 -9.83 28.44
C ILE A 131 -12.06 -8.33 28.73
N SER A 132 -12.32 -7.95 29.97
CA SER A 132 -12.05 -6.59 30.46
C SER A 132 -10.58 -6.46 30.81
N LEU A 133 -9.96 -5.38 30.36
CA LEU A 133 -8.56 -5.06 30.62
C LEU A 133 -8.49 -3.66 31.22
N GLU A 134 -7.77 -3.52 32.33
CA GLU A 134 -7.45 -2.22 32.88
C GLU A 134 -6.28 -1.62 32.11
N GLY A 135 -6.52 -0.45 31.51
CA GLY A 135 -5.53 0.30 30.76
C GLY A 135 -5.31 1.69 31.34
N ARG A 136 -4.22 2.34 30.94
CA ARG A 136 -3.88 3.71 31.32
C ARG A 136 -3.72 4.57 30.07
N ALA A 137 -4.43 5.70 30.03
CA ALA A 137 -4.23 6.73 29.02
C ALA A 137 -3.10 7.66 29.46
N LEU A 138 -2.05 7.78 28.65
CA LEU A 138 -0.96 8.70 28.93
C LEU A 138 -1.42 10.15 28.68
N PRO A 139 -0.94 11.12 29.48
CA PRO A 139 -1.22 12.52 29.21
C PRO A 139 -0.61 12.93 27.85
N PRO A 140 -1.23 13.89 27.13
CA PRO A 140 -0.65 14.42 25.90
C PRO A 140 0.72 15.05 26.14
N GLU A 141 1.67 14.74 25.25
CA GLU A 141 3.01 15.30 25.29
C GLU A 141 3.06 16.77 24.84
N GLN A 142 4.10 17.48 25.28
CA GLN A 142 4.37 18.86 24.87
C GLN A 142 5.38 18.87 23.71
N ILE A 143 4.96 19.43 22.57
CA ILE A 143 5.78 19.62 21.38
C ILE A 143 6.53 20.95 21.49
N LEU A 144 7.86 20.89 21.39
CA LEU A 144 8.72 22.07 21.42
C LEU A 144 9.01 22.58 20.00
N PHE A 145 8.66 23.83 19.76
CA PHE A 145 8.90 24.58 18.53
C PHE A 145 10.06 25.59 18.70
N GLY A 146 10.36 26.32 17.63
CA GLY A 146 11.30 27.45 17.67
C GLY A 146 10.87 28.48 18.71
N GLU A 147 11.84 29.31 19.13
CA GLU A 147 11.61 30.34 20.16
C GLU A 147 11.09 29.79 21.50
N GLN A 148 11.43 28.53 21.83
CA GLN A 148 11.03 27.83 23.06
C GLN A 148 9.51 27.70 23.24
N ARG A 149 8.73 27.85 22.16
CA ARG A 149 7.28 27.70 22.21
C ARG A 149 6.91 26.23 22.43
N LYS A 150 6.05 25.97 23.43
CA LYS A 150 5.53 24.63 23.72
C LYS A 150 4.05 24.55 23.38
N VAL A 151 3.64 23.45 22.76
CA VAL A 151 2.26 23.20 22.32
C VAL A 151 1.88 21.78 22.73
N SER A 152 0.70 21.58 23.30
CA SER A 152 0.19 20.23 23.58
C SER A 152 -0.13 19.48 22.29
N ALA A 153 0.25 18.21 22.19
CA ALA A 153 -0.17 17.33 21.08
C ALA A 153 -1.70 17.05 21.07
N GLY A 154 -2.41 17.44 22.13
CA GLY A 154 -3.84 17.30 22.26
C GLY A 154 -4.31 15.84 22.42
N GLN A 155 -5.62 15.66 22.52
CA GLN A 155 -6.24 14.34 22.74
C GLN A 155 -6.01 13.37 21.57
N PHE A 156 -5.90 13.90 20.35
CA PHE A 156 -5.74 13.10 19.12
C PHE A 156 -4.29 12.98 18.66
N ALA A 157 -3.33 13.41 19.48
CA ALA A 157 -1.90 13.42 19.15
C ALA A 157 -1.61 14.06 17.77
N SER A 158 -2.23 15.20 17.50
CA SER A 158 -2.13 15.91 16.23
C SER A 158 -1.90 17.40 16.48
N TRP A 159 -0.86 17.94 15.84
CA TRP A 159 -0.44 19.34 15.95
C TRP A 159 -0.25 20.01 14.56
N ASP A 160 -0.97 19.49 13.56
CA ASP A 160 -0.90 19.95 12.16
C ASP A 160 -1.30 21.42 11.99
N ASN A 161 -2.17 21.93 12.86
CA ASN A 161 -2.61 23.33 12.82
C ASN A 161 -1.54 24.25 13.42
N GLU A 162 -0.88 23.80 14.48
CA GLU A 162 0.14 24.55 15.19
C GLU A 162 1.43 24.65 14.38
N LEU A 163 1.75 23.64 13.58
CA LEU A 163 2.83 23.71 12.58
C LEU A 163 2.73 24.94 11.67
N ARG A 164 1.52 25.38 11.29
CA ARG A 164 1.35 26.55 10.40
C ARG A 164 1.68 27.87 11.08
N ASN A 165 1.55 27.91 12.40
CA ASN A 165 1.60 29.12 13.23
C ASN A 165 2.83 29.17 14.15
N CYS A 166 3.71 28.16 14.08
CA CYS A 166 4.92 28.06 14.89
C CYS A 166 6.15 28.01 14.02
N LYS A 167 7.23 28.64 14.49
CA LYS A 167 8.54 28.55 13.87
C LYS A 167 9.12 27.17 14.08
N LEU A 168 9.87 26.67 13.08
CA LEU A 168 10.55 25.39 13.21
C LEU A 168 11.59 25.44 14.34
N LEU A 169 11.76 24.33 15.06
CA LEU A 169 12.73 24.24 16.16
C LEU A 169 14.16 24.50 15.65
N ARG A 170 14.50 23.90 14.50
CA ARG A 170 15.76 24.09 13.78
C ARG A 170 15.48 23.98 12.28
N CYS A 171 16.06 24.87 11.49
CA CYS A 171 16.07 24.77 10.04
C CYS A 171 17.38 25.36 9.49
N ILE A 172 17.78 24.90 8.31
CA ILE A 172 18.85 25.52 7.51
C ILE A 172 18.21 26.41 6.46
N GLU A 173 18.92 27.42 5.96
CA GLU A 173 18.41 28.23 4.86
C GLU A 173 18.54 27.49 3.52
N LEU A 174 17.51 27.58 2.68
CA LEU A 174 17.49 27.02 1.34
C LEU A 174 17.71 28.13 0.30
N ARG A 175 18.97 28.35 -0.08
CA ARG A 175 19.43 29.42 -0.97
C ARG A 175 19.58 28.98 -2.42
N SER A 176 20.23 27.83 -2.67
CA SER A 176 20.53 27.34 -4.01
C SER A 176 19.83 26.01 -4.28
N TRP A 177 18.72 26.05 -4.99
CA TRP A 177 17.93 24.87 -5.32
C TRP A 177 17.20 25.06 -6.65
N HIS A 178 16.80 23.94 -7.25
CA HIS A 178 16.21 23.90 -8.58
C HIS A 178 14.87 23.17 -8.55
N LEU A 179 13.94 23.58 -9.42
CA LEU A 179 12.69 22.86 -9.67
C LEU A 179 12.67 22.44 -11.14
N ILE A 180 12.54 21.14 -11.39
CA ILE A 180 12.42 20.56 -12.73
C ILE A 180 10.96 20.15 -12.94
N CYS A 181 10.35 20.62 -14.02
CA CYS A 181 8.98 20.24 -14.40
C CYS A 181 8.86 20.03 -15.92
N HIS A 182 7.73 19.51 -16.37
CA HIS A 182 7.38 19.54 -17.78
C HIS A 182 6.88 20.95 -18.16
N GLU A 183 7.08 21.40 -19.40
CA GLU A 183 6.63 22.73 -19.88
C GLU A 183 5.13 22.98 -19.60
N LYS A 184 4.29 21.98 -19.85
CA LYS A 184 2.84 22.02 -19.56
C LYS A 184 2.50 22.25 -18.07
N ASP A 185 3.40 21.90 -17.16
CA ASP A 185 3.20 22.00 -15.71
C ASP A 185 3.86 23.25 -15.10
N GLU A 186 4.44 24.13 -15.92
CA GLU A 186 5.14 25.33 -15.47
C GLU A 186 4.27 26.29 -14.63
N GLY A 187 2.98 26.43 -15.00
CA GLY A 187 2.02 27.18 -14.19
C GLY A 187 1.82 26.57 -12.78
N THR A 188 1.72 25.24 -12.72
CA THR A 188 1.59 24.49 -11.46
C THR A 188 2.86 24.60 -10.62
N ALA A 189 4.04 24.54 -11.26
CA ALA A 189 5.33 24.72 -10.60
C ALA A 189 5.47 26.11 -10.00
N ASN A 190 5.14 27.17 -10.74
CA ASN A 190 5.18 28.54 -10.25
C ASN A 190 4.21 28.77 -9.08
N MET A 191 2.99 28.20 -9.16
CA MET A 191 2.04 28.22 -8.03
C MET A 191 2.64 27.54 -6.79
N LEU A 192 3.26 26.37 -6.94
CA LEU A 192 3.91 25.67 -5.82
C LEU A 192 5.04 26.51 -5.21
N ILE A 193 5.92 27.07 -6.04
CA ILE A 193 7.01 27.96 -5.60
C ILE A 193 6.46 29.11 -4.79
N GLN A 194 5.41 29.78 -5.28
CA GLN A 194 4.77 30.88 -4.57
C GLN A 194 4.23 30.44 -3.21
N LYS A 195 3.57 29.29 -3.12
CA LYS A 195 3.03 28.76 -1.86
C LYS A 195 4.12 28.33 -0.89
N MET A 196 5.20 27.71 -1.36
CA MET A 196 6.35 27.39 -0.52
C MET A 196 6.98 28.66 0.08
N CYS A 197 7.24 29.68 -0.74
CA CYS A 197 7.78 30.95 -0.26
C CYS A 197 6.82 31.68 0.71
N GLN A 198 5.51 31.47 0.57
CA GLN A 198 4.52 32.03 1.50
C GLN A 198 4.57 31.33 2.86
N VAL A 199 4.56 29.99 2.86
CA VAL A 199 4.54 29.17 4.09
C VAL A 199 5.88 29.23 4.82
N SER A 200 6.99 29.27 4.09
CA SER A 200 8.34 29.28 4.67
C SER A 200 8.56 30.44 5.64
N ARG A 201 7.91 31.59 5.39
CA ARG A 201 7.93 32.76 6.28
C ARG A 201 7.34 32.49 7.66
N SER A 202 6.19 31.82 7.75
CA SER A 202 5.56 31.54 9.05
C SER A 202 6.33 30.48 9.84
N LEU A 203 7.01 29.58 9.13
CA LEU A 203 7.90 28.57 9.68
C LEU A 203 9.28 29.11 10.11
N ALA A 204 9.58 30.38 9.82
CA ALA A 204 10.92 30.97 9.90
C ALA A 204 11.99 30.15 9.15
N PHE A 205 11.57 29.51 8.06
CA PHE A 205 12.44 28.81 7.12
C PHE A 205 12.75 29.73 5.94
N ASN A 206 13.99 30.18 5.81
CA ASN A 206 14.37 31.06 4.71
C ASN A 206 14.54 30.27 3.41
N VAL A 207 13.62 30.45 2.46
CA VAL A 207 13.60 29.77 1.16
C VAL A 207 13.72 30.81 0.06
N SER A 208 14.82 30.77 -0.68
CA SER A 208 15.02 31.58 -1.89
C SER A 208 14.20 31.05 -3.05
N ARG A 209 13.91 31.88 -4.05
CA ARG A 209 13.21 31.41 -5.26
C ARG A 209 14.13 30.45 -6.04
N PRO A 210 13.66 29.24 -6.43
CA PRO A 210 14.48 28.29 -7.17
C PRO A 210 14.70 28.72 -8.61
N GLN A 211 15.70 28.12 -9.24
CA GLN A 211 15.81 28.11 -10.71
C GLN A 211 14.85 27.07 -11.28
N LEU A 212 13.94 27.50 -12.15
CA LEU A 212 12.97 26.63 -12.82
C LEU A 212 13.55 26.09 -14.13
N ILE A 213 13.47 24.78 -14.32
CA ILE A 213 13.87 24.09 -15.55
C ILE A 213 12.67 23.36 -16.13
N SER A 214 12.21 23.85 -17.28
CA SER A 214 11.10 23.26 -18.04
C SER A 214 11.64 22.26 -19.07
N LEU A 215 11.13 21.04 -19.03
CA LEU A 215 11.47 19.96 -19.96
C LEU A 215 10.37 19.78 -21.02
N ARG A 216 10.78 19.57 -22.28
CA ARG A 216 9.88 19.33 -23.42
C ARG A 216 9.19 17.97 -23.42
N ASN A 217 9.81 16.99 -22.76
CA ASN A 217 9.24 15.67 -22.58
C ASN A 217 9.58 15.17 -21.18
N ASP A 218 8.85 14.17 -20.72
CA ASP A 218 8.94 13.66 -19.35
C ASP A 218 9.76 12.37 -19.27
N ARG A 219 10.57 12.04 -20.28
CA ARG A 219 11.43 10.85 -20.24
C ARG A 219 12.53 11.00 -19.19
N PHE A 220 12.91 9.90 -18.55
CA PHE A 220 13.98 9.91 -17.56
C PHE A 220 15.31 10.44 -18.11
N ASP A 221 15.61 10.20 -19.40
CA ASP A 221 16.84 10.69 -20.05
C ASP A 221 16.97 12.22 -20.00
N GLU A 222 15.85 12.96 -20.14
CA GLU A 222 15.83 14.42 -20.02
C GLU A 222 16.05 14.88 -18.58
N PHE A 223 15.42 14.21 -17.60
CA PHE A 223 15.68 14.47 -16.19
C PHE A 223 17.15 14.21 -15.83
N ARG A 224 17.74 13.11 -16.31
CA ARG A 224 19.16 12.80 -16.09
C ARG A 224 20.05 13.90 -16.63
N ARG A 225 19.83 14.36 -17.87
CA ARG A 225 20.60 15.47 -18.47
C ARG A 225 20.46 16.74 -17.65
N ALA A 226 19.24 17.13 -17.30
CA ALA A 226 19.00 18.35 -16.52
C ALA A 226 19.68 18.31 -15.14
N ILE A 227 19.58 17.18 -14.43
CA ILE A 227 20.21 16.99 -13.11
C ILE A 227 21.73 17.03 -13.22
N GLN A 228 22.32 16.39 -14.22
CA GLN A 228 23.77 16.41 -14.45
C GLN A 228 24.27 17.83 -14.78
N GLU A 229 23.52 18.59 -15.58
CA GLU A 229 23.85 19.99 -15.88
C GLU A 229 23.73 20.89 -14.65
N ILE A 230 22.71 20.69 -13.80
CA ILE A 230 22.61 21.36 -12.49
C ILE A 230 23.84 21.04 -11.63
N ALA A 231 24.22 19.77 -11.52
CA ALA A 231 25.36 19.35 -10.70
C ALA A 231 26.67 19.99 -11.17
N LYS A 232 26.86 20.16 -12.48
CA LYS A 232 28.04 20.83 -13.05
C LYS A 232 28.03 22.34 -12.82
N LYS A 233 26.89 23.01 -13.05
CA LYS A 233 26.78 24.48 -13.02
C LYS A 233 26.61 25.04 -11.61
N SER A 234 26.00 24.27 -10.72
CA SER A 234 25.62 24.66 -9.37
C SER A 234 26.18 23.65 -8.36
N PRO A 235 27.51 23.63 -8.12
CA PRO A 235 28.14 22.64 -7.23
C PRO A 235 27.62 22.71 -5.79
N ASN A 236 27.10 23.87 -5.37
CA ASN A 236 26.50 24.09 -4.04
C ASN A 236 24.96 23.89 -4.03
N CYS A 237 24.41 23.12 -4.98
CA CYS A 237 22.98 22.85 -5.01
C CYS A 237 22.54 22.06 -3.78
N GLN A 238 21.62 22.62 -3.00
CA GLN A 238 21.12 22.05 -1.75
C GLN A 238 19.97 21.07 -1.95
N LEU A 239 19.17 21.26 -3.01
CA LEU A 239 17.98 20.46 -3.30
C LEU A 239 17.61 20.54 -4.79
N ILE A 240 17.16 19.43 -5.35
CA ILE A 240 16.44 19.41 -6.63
C ILE A 240 15.01 18.89 -6.37
N MET A 241 14.02 19.71 -6.72
CA MET A 241 12.62 19.32 -6.69
C MET A 241 12.16 18.90 -8.09
N CYS A 242 11.54 17.72 -8.22
CA CYS A 242 11.01 17.23 -9.48
C CYS A 242 9.48 17.17 -9.43
N LEU A 243 8.82 17.97 -10.26
CA LEU A 243 7.37 17.91 -10.48
C LEU A 243 7.08 16.95 -11.63
N LEU A 244 6.43 15.82 -11.32
CA LEU A 244 6.15 14.76 -12.29
C LEU A 244 4.66 14.70 -12.66
N PRO A 245 4.33 14.47 -13.94
CA PRO A 245 2.94 14.35 -14.39
C PRO A 245 2.26 13.04 -13.91
N SER A 246 3.03 11.98 -13.66
CA SER A 246 2.51 10.66 -13.28
C SER A 246 3.40 9.94 -12.25
N ASN A 247 2.85 8.91 -11.61
CA ASN A 247 3.54 8.06 -10.62
C ASN A 247 4.36 6.93 -11.25
N ARG A 248 4.90 7.15 -12.46
CA ARG A 248 5.72 6.18 -13.17
C ARG A 248 6.97 5.81 -12.35
N LYS A 249 7.03 4.54 -11.95
CA LYS A 249 8.05 4.01 -11.02
C LYS A 249 9.47 4.08 -11.60
N ASP A 250 9.63 3.72 -12.88
CA ASP A 250 10.90 3.77 -13.61
C ASP A 250 11.57 5.15 -13.54
N ARG A 251 10.78 6.23 -13.69
CA ARG A 251 11.27 7.60 -13.59
C ARG A 251 11.66 7.98 -12.17
N TYR A 252 10.81 7.67 -11.20
CA TYR A 252 11.09 7.96 -9.78
C TYR A 252 12.37 7.25 -9.32
N ASP A 253 12.47 5.95 -9.60
CA ASP A 253 13.61 5.12 -9.23
C ASP A 253 14.88 5.60 -9.94
N GLY A 254 14.78 5.99 -11.22
CA GLY A 254 15.89 6.59 -11.96
C GLY A 254 16.41 7.89 -11.34
N ILE A 255 15.52 8.83 -10.99
CA ILE A 255 15.90 10.09 -10.33
C ILE A 255 16.54 9.82 -8.98
N LYS A 256 15.96 8.93 -8.17
CA LYS A 256 16.51 8.57 -6.86
C LYS A 256 17.84 7.86 -6.97
N LYS A 257 18.01 6.92 -7.90
CA LYS A 257 19.29 6.26 -8.14
C LYS A 257 20.37 7.27 -8.54
N LEU A 258 20.08 8.14 -9.50
CA LEU A 258 21.03 9.17 -9.94
C LEU A 258 21.46 10.07 -8.77
N CYS A 259 20.52 10.61 -7.99
CA CYS A 259 20.81 11.60 -6.95
C CYS A 259 21.21 11.01 -5.58
N CYS A 260 21.04 9.72 -5.35
CA CYS A 260 21.47 9.08 -4.10
C CYS A 260 22.74 8.23 -4.29
N VAL A 261 23.06 7.80 -5.51
CA VAL A 261 24.21 6.93 -5.79
C VAL A 261 25.29 7.63 -6.59
N GLU A 262 24.93 8.36 -7.65
CA GLU A 262 25.91 8.96 -8.58
C GLU A 262 26.25 10.43 -8.21
N LEU A 263 25.25 11.23 -7.82
CA LEU A 263 25.38 12.66 -7.54
C LEU A 263 24.73 12.97 -6.19
N PRO A 264 25.46 13.24 -5.09
CA PRO A 264 24.90 13.35 -3.74
C PRO A 264 24.09 14.64 -3.53
N ILE A 265 22.93 14.75 -4.18
CA ILE A 265 22.05 15.92 -4.16
C ILE A 265 20.69 15.49 -3.61
N PRO A 266 20.23 16.06 -2.49
CA PRO A 266 18.89 15.79 -1.97
C PRO A 266 17.81 16.05 -3.03
N THR A 267 16.80 15.18 -3.09
CA THR A 267 15.69 15.31 -4.05
C THR A 267 14.33 15.21 -3.40
N GLN A 268 13.42 16.11 -3.79
CA GLN A 268 12.00 16.04 -3.44
C GLN A 268 11.17 15.80 -4.71
N VAL A 269 10.35 14.76 -4.72
CA VAL A 269 9.49 14.44 -5.88
C VAL A 269 8.04 14.72 -5.53
N VAL A 270 7.35 15.45 -6.39
CA VAL A 270 5.94 15.84 -6.22
C VAL A 270 5.18 15.47 -7.50
N LEU A 271 3.97 14.92 -7.35
CA LEU A 271 3.11 14.67 -8.51
C LEU A 271 2.26 15.91 -8.80
N ALA A 272 2.16 16.31 -10.07
CA ALA A 272 1.32 17.42 -10.51
C ALA A 272 -0.14 17.24 -10.06
N LYS A 273 -0.66 16.00 -10.11
CA LYS A 273 -2.02 15.68 -9.64
C LYS A 273 -2.24 16.01 -8.15
N THR A 274 -1.21 15.98 -7.31
CA THR A 274 -1.29 16.33 -5.88
C THR A 274 -1.58 17.83 -5.69
N LEU A 275 -1.22 18.65 -6.69
CA LEU A 275 -1.37 20.11 -6.68
C LEU A 275 -2.62 20.59 -7.43
N SER A 276 -3.38 19.67 -8.05
CA SER A 276 -4.60 19.98 -8.82
C SER A 276 -5.72 20.64 -8.00
N LYS A 277 -5.69 20.51 -6.67
CA LYS A 277 -6.68 21.10 -5.76
C LYS A 277 -6.05 22.28 -5.02
N PRO A 278 -6.35 23.54 -5.38
CA PRO A 278 -5.72 24.73 -4.79
C PRO A 278 -5.79 24.76 -3.26
N GLN A 279 -6.89 24.30 -2.67
CA GLN A 279 -7.10 24.22 -1.22
C GLN A 279 -6.08 23.32 -0.51
N ARG A 280 -5.53 22.31 -1.19
CA ARG A 280 -4.56 21.36 -0.62
C ARG A 280 -3.11 21.79 -0.83
N VAL A 281 -2.84 22.68 -1.79
CA VAL A 281 -1.48 23.10 -2.14
C VAL A 281 -0.75 23.71 -0.94
N MET A 282 -1.44 24.51 -0.11
CA MET A 282 -0.85 25.06 1.11
C MET A 282 -0.39 23.95 2.07
N SER A 283 -1.23 22.95 2.34
CA SER A 283 -0.86 21.84 3.22
C SER A 283 0.27 20.99 2.65
N VAL A 284 0.30 20.79 1.32
CA VAL A 284 1.39 20.11 0.64
C VAL A 284 2.69 20.90 0.77
N ALA A 285 2.65 22.21 0.54
CA ALA A 285 3.80 23.10 0.66
C ALA A 285 4.32 23.25 2.11
N THR A 286 3.46 23.10 3.12
CA THR A 286 3.90 23.05 4.54
C THR A 286 4.60 21.75 4.90
N LYS A 287 4.26 20.65 4.22
CA LYS A 287 4.83 19.32 4.49
C LYS A 287 6.12 19.07 3.71
N ILE A 288 6.27 19.75 2.57
CA ILE A 288 7.51 19.81 1.78
C ILE A 288 8.50 20.71 2.50
#